data_AF-A0A165WJF0-F1
#
_entry.id   AF-A0A165WJF0-F1
#
_cell.length_a   1.000
_cell.length_b   1.000
_cell.length_c   1.000
_cell.angle_alpha   90.00
_cell.angle_beta   90.00
_cell.angle_gamma   90.00
#
_symmetry.space_group_name_H-M   'P 1'
#
loop_
_entity.id
_entity.type
_entity.pdbx_description
1 polymer ?
#
loop_
_entity_poly.entity_id
_entity_poly.type
_entity_poly.pdbx_seq_one_letter_code
_entity_poly.pdbx_strand_id
1 'polypeptide(L)'
;MLKEDPTLSLVYFYFDYSDATKQDCRALASSIVFQLAMYSGKCQAYLQQRQSYRSPTYDELLVLLSGLLDLSGRTFIVIDALDECPERTRGRTGLARFFEHLCSLRNENVVDLHVFVTSRPEIDIQNCMLPLATHTLNLNVAREHTEDIRNYLSTRMFGLESEPFSNWDESTKWRVYNVLLERSNGMFLWVVLQLQDLQDCSPNDVDHALDELPSDLDSTYERILKNFPSKTTMITRARRIFECVVFAHDTLSPTEVADIPLLDLTSEPPRVALTSDVHTENPETIVLRTCPRLLEIMLDKDGKNTVQLIHRSVGEYLASSTLRRATSSPAYAYSFDESSANLTLAKICLLVLIADSTPLGLQKYADEHWDKHVSLRNEDALSELLDLFLCTDSPAFARWTGVRSKSITWQCNDTALHCAARLGLSRHVERVLDRSRLDLANLVDTRDRNGKTALHTAARSGRVE
;
A
#
# COMPACT_ATOMS: atom_id res chain seq x y z
N MET A 1 31.44 22.74 3.01
CA MET A 1 30.72 22.36 1.77
C MET A 1 31.04 20.92 1.46
N LEU A 2 30.03 20.07 1.36
CA LEU A 2 30.18 18.72 0.81
C LEU A 2 30.59 18.87 -0.67
N LYS A 3 31.62 18.14 -1.10
CA LYS A 3 32.08 18.11 -2.50
C LYS A 3 31.68 16.79 -3.10
N GLU A 4 31.27 16.80 -4.36
CA GLU A 4 31.01 15.58 -5.12
C GLU A 4 32.31 14.79 -5.28
N ASP A 5 32.24 13.49 -4.99
CA ASP A 5 33.33 12.56 -5.23
C ASP A 5 33.00 11.74 -6.48
N PRO A 6 33.62 12.03 -7.64
CA PRO A 6 33.33 11.36 -8.90
C PRO A 6 33.84 9.92 -8.94
N THR A 7 34.52 9.45 -7.88
CA THR A 7 35.04 8.09 -7.75
C THR A 7 34.08 7.17 -6.98
N LEU A 8 32.99 7.73 -6.44
CA LEU A 8 32.04 7.03 -5.60
C LEU A 8 30.73 6.77 -6.35
N SER A 9 30.38 5.50 -6.48
CA SER A 9 29.09 5.06 -7.01
C SER A 9 28.05 5.04 -5.90
N LEU A 10 27.07 5.94 -5.92
CA LEU A 10 25.94 5.93 -4.99
C LEU A 10 24.70 5.42 -5.70
N VAL A 11 24.10 4.37 -5.15
CA VAL A 11 22.82 3.81 -5.62
C VAL A 11 21.89 3.62 -4.44
N TYR A 12 20.59 3.73 -4.68
CA TYR A 12 19.61 3.69 -3.60
C TYR A 12 18.32 3.01 -4.01
N PHE A 13 17.63 2.46 -3.03
CA PHE A 13 16.28 1.94 -3.16
C PHE A 13 15.52 2.22 -1.88
N TYR A 14 14.31 2.72 -2.00
CA TYR A 14 13.42 2.88 -0.86
C TYR A 14 12.25 1.94 -1.04
N PHE A 15 11.96 1.14 -0.02
CA PHE A 15 10.71 0.42 0.05
C PHE A 15 9.59 1.42 0.31
N ASP A 16 8.41 1.09 -0.20
CA ASP A 16 7.25 1.96 -0.13
C ASP A 16 6.00 1.09 0.02
N TYR A 17 5.38 1.15 1.20
CA TYR A 17 4.18 0.38 1.51
C TYR A 17 2.98 0.77 0.64
N SER A 18 3.03 1.93 -0.02
CA SER A 18 1.99 2.42 -0.93
C SER A 18 2.24 1.99 -2.40
N ASP A 19 3.45 1.55 -2.75
CA ASP A 19 3.82 1.15 -4.11
C ASP A 19 4.18 -0.34 -4.17
N ALA A 20 3.25 -1.15 -4.66
CA ALA A 20 3.45 -2.60 -4.79
C ALA A 20 4.67 -2.97 -5.66
N THR A 21 5.11 -2.09 -6.57
CA THR A 21 6.32 -2.33 -7.39
C THR A 21 7.61 -2.18 -6.59
N LYS A 22 7.57 -1.53 -5.42
CA LYS A 22 8.71 -1.35 -4.51
C LYS A 22 8.69 -2.28 -3.32
N GLN A 23 7.73 -3.19 -3.22
CA GLN A 23 7.59 -4.14 -2.13
C GLN A 23 8.23 -5.50 -2.42
N ASP A 24 9.07 -5.59 -3.44
CA ASP A 24 9.63 -6.86 -3.93
C ASP A 24 11.17 -6.86 -3.97
N CYS A 25 11.76 -7.98 -3.56
CA CYS A 25 13.21 -8.20 -3.54
C CYS A 25 13.81 -8.14 -4.94
N ARG A 26 13.06 -8.64 -5.94
CA ARG A 26 13.50 -8.60 -7.33
C ARG A 26 13.48 -7.16 -7.85
N ALA A 27 12.53 -6.33 -7.43
CA ALA A 27 12.49 -4.90 -7.76
C ALA A 27 13.70 -4.15 -7.17
N LEU A 28 14.04 -4.40 -5.90
CA LEU A 28 15.28 -3.91 -5.28
C LEU A 28 16.50 -4.26 -6.14
N ALA A 29 16.74 -5.55 -6.40
CA ALA A 29 17.91 -5.97 -7.16
C ALA A 29 17.93 -5.40 -8.58
N SER A 30 16.77 -5.37 -9.25
CA SER A 30 16.64 -4.82 -10.61
C SER A 30 16.95 -3.32 -10.66
N SER A 31 16.50 -2.56 -9.66
CA SER A 31 16.76 -1.11 -9.57
C SER A 31 18.24 -0.82 -9.34
N ILE A 32 18.87 -1.53 -8.38
CA ILE A 32 20.30 -1.37 -8.09
C ILE A 32 21.16 -1.74 -9.31
N VAL A 33 20.85 -2.86 -9.98
CA VAL A 33 21.53 -3.27 -11.23
C VAL A 33 21.39 -2.19 -12.30
N PHE A 34 20.19 -1.64 -12.49
CA PHE A 34 19.97 -0.59 -13.47
C PHE A 34 20.77 0.69 -13.14
N GLN A 35 20.74 1.16 -11.90
CA GLN A 35 21.47 2.36 -11.48
C GLN A 35 22.99 2.20 -11.65
N LEU A 36 23.56 1.06 -11.25
CA LEU A 36 24.99 0.78 -11.44
C LEU A 36 25.37 0.69 -12.92
N ALA A 37 24.51 0.08 -13.75
CA ALA A 37 24.74 -0.01 -15.18
C ALA A 37 24.79 1.38 -15.85
N MET A 38 24.01 2.34 -15.35
CA MET A 38 23.97 3.71 -15.85
C MET A 38 25.10 4.60 -15.32
N TYR A 39 25.87 4.14 -14.34
CA TYR A 39 26.93 4.93 -13.71
C TYR A 39 28.16 5.14 -14.62
N SER A 40 28.55 4.14 -15.40
CA SER A 40 29.71 4.24 -16.30
C SER A 40 29.51 3.50 -17.63
N GLY A 41 30.22 3.93 -18.68
CA GLY A 41 30.18 3.26 -19.97
C GLY A 41 30.65 1.80 -19.92
N LYS A 42 31.53 1.43 -18.97
CA LYS A 42 31.95 0.04 -18.75
C LYS A 42 30.81 -0.81 -18.19
N CYS A 43 30.11 -0.29 -17.18
CA CYS A 43 28.95 -0.94 -16.55
C CYS A 43 27.80 -1.10 -17.57
N GLN A 44 27.58 -0.08 -18.40
CA GLN A 44 26.58 -0.13 -19.46
C GLN A 44 26.92 -1.20 -20.50
N ALA A 45 28.18 -1.26 -20.95
CA ALA A 45 28.65 -2.28 -21.90
C ALA A 45 28.52 -3.70 -21.32
N TYR A 46 28.81 -3.89 -20.02
CA TYR A 46 28.65 -5.17 -19.34
C TYR A 46 27.20 -5.69 -19.40
N LEU A 47 26.23 -4.81 -19.18
CA LEU A 47 24.80 -5.15 -19.24
C LEU A 47 24.33 -5.37 -20.68
N GLN A 48 24.77 -4.54 -21.63
CA GLN A 48 24.40 -4.67 -23.05
C GLN A 48 24.83 -6.02 -23.65
N GLN A 49 26.01 -6.52 -23.28
CA GLN A 49 26.51 -7.83 -23.72
C GLN A 49 25.70 -9.02 -23.17
N ARG A 50 24.87 -8.78 -22.14
CA ARG A 50 24.06 -9.78 -21.44
C ARG A 50 22.55 -9.55 -21.64
N GLN A 51 22.18 -8.77 -22.66
CA GLN A 51 20.78 -8.57 -23.01
C GLN A 51 20.12 -9.91 -23.38
N SER A 52 18.89 -10.06 -22.92
CA SER A 52 18.04 -11.20 -23.21
C SER A 52 16.65 -10.70 -23.59
N TYR A 53 15.93 -11.48 -24.40
CA TYR A 53 14.54 -11.19 -24.77
C TYR A 53 13.58 -11.34 -23.59
N ARG A 54 14.00 -11.99 -22.50
CA ARG A 54 13.21 -12.12 -21.27
C ARG A 54 13.80 -11.26 -20.15
N SER A 55 12.92 -10.81 -19.26
CA SER A 55 13.34 -10.18 -18.00
C SER A 55 14.21 -11.16 -17.18
N PRO A 56 15.32 -10.68 -16.59
CA PRO A 56 16.14 -11.50 -15.72
C PRO A 56 15.34 -12.02 -14.51
N THR A 57 15.62 -13.25 -14.12
CA THR A 57 15.18 -13.81 -12.83
C THR A 57 15.92 -13.13 -11.68
N TYR A 58 15.44 -13.32 -10.45
CA TYR A 58 16.09 -12.75 -9.28
C TYR A 58 17.55 -13.18 -9.13
N ASP A 59 17.84 -14.47 -9.35
CA ASP A 59 19.20 -15.00 -9.27
C ASP A 59 20.12 -14.44 -10.35
N GLU A 60 19.59 -14.27 -11.57
CA GLU A 60 20.35 -13.64 -12.65
C GLU A 60 20.66 -12.17 -12.35
N LEU A 61 19.75 -11.45 -11.67
CA LEU A 61 20.02 -10.08 -11.22
C LEU A 61 21.15 -10.04 -10.19
N LEU A 62 21.22 -11.00 -9.26
CA LEU A 62 22.33 -11.07 -8.29
C LEU A 62 23.68 -11.32 -8.98
N VAL A 63 23.71 -12.17 -10.01
CA VAL A 63 24.91 -12.40 -10.84
C VAL A 63 25.31 -11.15 -11.62
N LEU A 64 24.33 -10.44 -12.20
CA LEU A 64 24.60 -9.16 -12.88
C LEU A 64 25.13 -8.10 -11.90
N LEU A 65 24.56 -8.04 -10.70
CA LEU A 65 24.97 -7.12 -9.64
C LEU A 65 26.44 -7.33 -9.26
N SER A 66 26.88 -8.59 -9.06
CA SER A 66 28.30 -8.88 -8.77
C SER A 66 29.25 -8.28 -9.80
N GLY A 67 29.02 -8.59 -11.09
CA GLY A 67 29.91 -8.09 -12.14
C GLY A 67 29.84 -6.57 -12.34
N LEU A 68 28.71 -5.93 -11.99
CA LEU A 68 28.60 -4.48 -11.99
C LEU A 68 29.37 -3.85 -10.83
N LEU A 69 29.31 -4.43 -9.62
CA LEU A 69 30.05 -3.94 -8.47
C LEU A 69 31.57 -4.03 -8.70
N ASP A 70 32.05 -5.10 -9.33
CA ASP A 70 33.46 -5.26 -9.73
C ASP A 70 33.95 -4.13 -10.66
N LEU A 71 33.04 -3.59 -11.48
CA LEU A 71 33.33 -2.53 -12.45
C LEU A 71 33.12 -1.12 -11.89
N SER A 72 32.39 -0.98 -10.79
CA SER A 72 31.90 0.32 -10.27
C SER A 72 32.86 0.96 -9.25
N GLY A 73 33.92 0.27 -8.84
CA GLY A 73 34.86 0.77 -7.83
C GLY A 73 34.19 0.90 -6.46
N ARG A 74 34.51 1.98 -5.73
CA ARG A 74 33.91 2.24 -4.41
C ARG A 74 32.42 2.53 -4.56
N THR A 75 31.58 1.70 -3.95
CA THR A 75 30.13 1.74 -4.12
C THR A 75 29.41 1.82 -2.77
N PHE A 76 28.41 2.71 -2.69
CA PHE A 76 27.47 2.85 -1.58
C PHE A 76 26.08 2.46 -2.05
N ILE A 77 25.46 1.51 -1.34
CA ILE A 77 24.07 1.11 -1.53
C ILE A 77 23.26 1.59 -0.33
N VAL A 78 22.26 2.44 -0.57
CA VAL A 78 21.32 2.91 0.45
C VAL A 78 19.97 2.20 0.29
N ILE A 79 19.52 1.50 1.32
CA ILE A 79 18.22 0.82 1.33
C ILE A 79 17.36 1.43 2.43
N ASP A 80 16.33 2.17 2.06
CA ASP A 80 15.46 2.86 3.01
C ASP A 80 14.17 2.08 3.28
N ALA A 81 13.69 2.16 4.53
CA ALA A 81 12.43 1.61 5.02
C ALA A 81 12.26 0.09 4.81
N LEU A 82 13.27 -0.73 5.12
CA LEU A 82 13.25 -2.18 4.87
C LEU A 82 12.01 -2.91 5.43
N ASP A 83 11.45 -2.40 6.54
CA ASP A 83 10.21 -2.89 7.15
C ASP A 83 8.93 -2.69 6.31
N GLU A 84 9.01 -1.92 5.22
CA GLU A 84 7.93 -1.79 4.25
C GLU A 84 7.92 -2.92 3.20
N CYS A 85 8.99 -3.72 3.13
CA CYS A 85 8.96 -4.98 2.39
C CYS A 85 8.05 -5.98 3.12
N PRO A 86 7.11 -6.68 2.47
CA PRO A 86 6.24 -7.66 3.14
C PRO A 86 7.03 -8.81 3.76
N GLU A 87 6.75 -9.15 5.02
CA GLU A 87 7.45 -10.20 5.80
C GLU A 87 7.60 -11.52 5.03
N ARG A 88 6.54 -11.94 4.32
CA ARG A 88 6.51 -13.17 3.49
C ARG A 88 7.59 -13.22 2.40
N THR A 89 8.10 -12.06 1.98
CA THR A 89 9.16 -11.94 0.96
C THR A 89 10.55 -11.70 1.55
N ARG A 90 10.67 -11.47 2.87
CA ARG A 90 11.97 -11.16 3.49
C ARG A 90 12.85 -12.38 3.76
N GLY A 91 12.27 -13.58 3.73
CA GLY A 91 12.94 -14.83 4.10
C GLY A 91 14.12 -15.25 3.20
N ARG A 92 14.60 -16.48 3.39
CA ARG A 92 15.83 -17.02 2.76
C ARG A 92 15.88 -16.99 1.23
N THR A 93 14.74 -16.93 0.56
CA THR A 93 14.67 -16.87 -0.91
C THR A 93 14.46 -15.45 -1.45
N GLY A 94 14.25 -14.47 -0.57
CA GLY A 94 14.07 -13.06 -0.90
C GLY A 94 15.15 -12.18 -0.28
N LEU A 95 14.80 -11.22 0.58
CA LEU A 95 15.76 -10.20 1.05
C LEU A 95 16.99 -10.77 1.76
N ALA A 96 16.83 -11.81 2.60
CA ALA A 96 17.98 -12.43 3.25
C ALA A 96 19.02 -12.91 2.23
N ARG A 97 18.59 -13.47 1.09
CA ARG A 97 19.46 -13.89 0.00
C ARG A 97 20.22 -12.72 -0.63
N PHE A 98 19.58 -11.56 -0.77
CA PHE A 98 20.22 -10.35 -1.28
C PHE A 98 21.40 -9.95 -0.37
N PHE A 99 21.18 -9.89 0.94
CA PHE A 99 22.21 -9.47 1.88
C PHE A 99 23.31 -10.51 2.07
N GLU A 100 22.96 -11.81 2.10
CA GLU A 100 23.94 -12.90 2.07
C GLU A 100 24.86 -12.80 0.84
N HIS A 101 24.28 -12.50 -0.33
CA HIS A 101 25.03 -12.30 -1.58
C HIS A 101 25.95 -11.08 -1.53
N LEU A 102 25.51 -9.95 -0.98
CA LEU A 102 26.39 -8.80 -0.79
C LEU A 102 27.53 -9.07 0.20
N CYS A 103 27.25 -9.86 1.25
CA CYS A 103 28.24 -10.22 2.25
C CYS A 103 29.32 -11.16 1.71
N SER A 104 28.98 -12.11 0.82
CA SER A 104 29.99 -12.98 0.21
C SER A 104 30.98 -12.17 -0.62
N LEU A 105 30.50 -11.22 -1.43
CA LEU A 105 31.35 -10.34 -2.25
C LEU A 105 32.31 -9.49 -1.40
N ARG A 106 31.84 -8.99 -0.26
CA ARG A 106 32.67 -8.24 0.68
C ARG A 106 33.74 -9.11 1.33
N ASN A 107 33.39 -10.31 1.79
CA ASN A 107 34.30 -11.20 2.52
C ASN A 107 35.44 -11.73 1.65
N GLU A 108 35.20 -11.86 0.35
CA GLU A 108 36.23 -12.24 -0.62
C GLU A 108 37.18 -11.06 -0.97
N ASN A 109 36.96 -9.86 -0.40
CA ASN A 109 37.66 -8.61 -0.72
C ASN A 109 37.64 -8.29 -2.23
N VAL A 110 36.57 -8.68 -2.92
CA VAL A 110 36.44 -8.51 -4.38
C VAL A 110 36.04 -7.07 -4.71
N VAL A 111 35.28 -6.42 -3.82
CA VAL A 111 34.67 -5.09 -4.06
C VAL A 111 34.79 -4.16 -2.85
N ASP A 112 34.96 -2.86 -3.10
CA ASP A 112 34.88 -1.79 -2.09
C ASP A 112 33.40 -1.36 -1.94
N LEU A 113 32.65 -2.10 -1.10
CA LEU A 113 31.20 -1.99 -0.96
C LEU A 113 30.78 -1.55 0.45
N HIS A 114 29.97 -0.50 0.50
CA HIS A 114 29.32 0.01 1.71
C HIS A 114 27.79 -0.08 1.56
N VAL A 115 27.10 -0.60 2.57
CA VAL A 115 25.65 -0.73 2.56
C VAL A 115 25.09 -0.02 3.79
N PHE A 116 24.14 0.88 3.57
CA PHE A 116 23.39 1.56 4.62
C PHE A 116 21.92 1.16 4.51
N VAL A 117 21.33 0.71 5.62
CA VAL A 117 19.95 0.24 5.65
C VAL A 117 19.22 0.91 6.80
N THR A 118 18.01 1.41 6.54
CA THR A 118 17.09 1.89 7.58
C THR A 118 15.92 0.90 7.71
N SER A 119 15.41 0.75 8.93
CA SER A 119 14.27 -0.12 9.23
C SER A 119 13.73 0.17 10.62
N ARG A 120 12.44 -0.08 10.83
CA ARG A 120 11.90 -0.34 12.16
C ARG A 120 12.54 -1.57 12.80
N PRO A 121 12.61 -1.65 14.15
CA PRO A 121 13.28 -2.74 14.88
C PRO A 121 12.42 -4.03 14.93
N GLU A 122 11.97 -4.52 13.78
CA GLU A 122 11.21 -5.77 13.69
C GLU A 122 12.11 -6.98 13.95
N ILE A 123 11.60 -7.99 14.66
CA ILE A 123 12.40 -9.12 15.18
C ILE A 123 13.05 -9.92 14.05
N ASP A 124 12.31 -10.19 12.97
CA ASP A 124 12.79 -10.91 11.80
C ASP A 124 13.92 -10.13 11.09
N ILE A 125 13.77 -8.81 10.94
CA ILE A 125 14.78 -7.94 10.36
C ILE A 125 16.03 -7.88 11.24
N GLN A 126 15.86 -7.70 12.55
CA GLN A 126 16.99 -7.69 13.49
C GLN A 126 17.77 -9.01 13.44
N ASN A 127 17.07 -10.15 13.47
CA ASN A 127 17.69 -11.46 13.39
C ASN A 127 18.49 -11.66 12.10
N CYS A 128 18.00 -11.10 10.97
CA CYS A 128 18.68 -11.19 9.69
C CYS A 128 19.85 -10.21 9.57
N MET A 129 19.71 -8.97 10.06
CA MET A 129 20.64 -7.87 9.78
C MET A 129 21.75 -7.72 10.83
N LEU A 130 21.46 -7.99 12.11
CA LEU A 130 22.47 -7.84 13.18
C LEU A 130 23.73 -8.69 12.96
N PRO A 131 23.65 -9.95 12.46
CA PRO A 131 24.85 -10.73 12.14
C PRO A 131 25.68 -10.15 10.98
N LEU A 132 25.08 -9.32 10.13
CA LEU A 132 25.69 -8.79 8.90
C LEU A 132 26.23 -7.36 9.09
N ALA A 133 25.67 -6.63 10.05
CA ALA A 133 25.95 -5.22 10.31
C ALA A 133 27.30 -5.03 11.03
N THR A 134 28.15 -4.16 10.47
CA THR A 134 29.37 -3.71 11.15
C THR A 134 29.07 -2.65 12.21
N HIS A 135 28.04 -1.83 11.98
CA HIS A 135 27.58 -0.79 12.89
C HIS A 135 26.05 -0.77 12.89
N THR A 136 25.46 -0.55 14.05
CA THR A 136 24.01 -0.40 14.22
C THR A 136 23.76 0.91 14.96
N LEU A 137 22.95 1.78 14.34
CA LEU A 137 22.47 3.00 14.97
C LEU A 137 21.04 2.76 15.41
N ASN A 138 20.76 2.95 16.70
CA ASN A 138 19.40 2.83 17.22
C ASN A 138 18.80 4.22 17.38
N LEU A 139 17.90 4.58 16.46
CA LEU A 139 17.18 5.84 16.51
C LEU A 139 15.91 5.79 17.36
N ASN A 140 15.65 4.72 18.13
CA ASN A 140 14.49 4.66 19.03
C ASN A 140 14.78 5.24 20.42
N VAL A 141 15.81 6.09 20.54
CA VAL A 141 16.21 6.69 21.81
C VAL A 141 15.55 8.06 21.92
N ALA A 142 14.43 8.12 22.65
CA ALA A 142 13.62 9.33 22.81
C ALA A 142 14.40 10.60 23.16
N ARG A 143 15.44 10.46 24.00
CA ARG A 143 16.30 11.57 24.43
C ARG A 143 17.10 12.19 23.29
N GLU A 144 17.49 11.40 22.29
CA GLU A 144 18.29 11.86 21.16
C GLU A 144 17.47 12.75 20.21
N HIS A 145 16.14 12.60 20.22
CA HIS A 145 15.22 13.39 19.39
C HIS A 145 14.80 14.71 20.04
N THR A 146 15.10 14.91 21.32
CA THR A 146 14.54 16.04 22.09
C THR A 146 14.95 17.38 21.47
N GLU A 147 16.19 17.52 21.01
CA GLU A 147 16.66 18.78 20.42
C GLU A 147 16.03 19.08 19.06
N ASP A 148 15.86 18.06 18.22
CA ASP A 148 15.21 18.23 16.94
C ASP A 148 13.70 18.56 17.13
N ILE A 149 13.05 17.99 18.15
CA ILE A 149 11.67 18.35 18.54
C ILE A 149 11.62 19.80 19.05
N ARG A 150 12.60 20.24 19.85
CA ARG A 150 12.70 21.64 20.29
C ARG A 150 12.77 22.57 19.08
N ASN A 151 13.66 22.28 18.14
CA ASN A 151 13.83 23.09 16.93
C ASN A 151 12.56 23.13 16.08
N TYR A 152 11.88 21.98 15.92
CA TYR A 152 10.61 21.89 15.22
C TYR A 152 9.52 22.75 15.88
N LEU A 153 9.29 22.57 17.19
CA LEU A 153 8.32 23.35 17.95
C LEU A 153 8.65 24.85 17.92
N SER A 154 9.92 25.21 18.09
CA SER A 154 10.37 26.60 18.04
C SER A 154 10.07 27.26 16.70
N THR A 155 10.36 26.55 15.61
CA THR A 155 10.10 27.03 14.24
C THR A 155 8.60 27.18 13.97
N ARG A 156 7.79 26.19 14.37
CA ARG A 156 6.33 26.20 14.15
C ARG A 156 5.60 27.23 15.01
N MET A 157 6.05 27.51 16.22
CA MET A 157 5.30 28.34 17.18
C MET A 157 5.80 29.79 17.28
N PHE A 158 7.08 30.02 16.99
CA PHE A 158 7.73 31.32 17.14
C PHE A 158 8.49 31.77 15.88
N GLY A 159 8.63 30.90 14.88
CA GLY A 159 9.27 31.22 13.61
C GLY A 159 8.31 31.83 12.59
N LEU A 160 8.76 31.88 11.33
CA LEU A 160 7.97 32.43 10.21
C LEU A 160 6.68 31.64 9.92
N GLU A 161 6.59 30.41 10.43
CA GLU A 161 5.45 29.51 10.25
C GLU A 161 4.42 29.60 11.38
N SER A 162 4.54 30.56 12.30
CA SER A 162 3.67 30.68 13.47
C SER A 162 2.29 31.28 13.23
N GLU A 163 1.90 31.49 11.97
CA GLU A 163 0.61 32.09 11.59
C GLU A 163 -0.60 31.36 12.22
N PRO A 164 -0.66 30.02 12.23
CA PRO A 164 -1.77 29.27 12.85
C PRO A 164 -1.89 29.50 14.37
N PHE A 165 -0.83 29.96 15.01
CA PHE A 165 -0.78 30.21 16.46
C PHE A 165 -0.66 31.70 16.79
N SER A 166 -0.95 32.58 15.82
CA SER A 166 -0.79 34.04 15.97
C SER A 166 -1.74 34.66 17.00
N ASN A 167 -2.88 34.02 17.24
CA ASN A 167 -3.88 34.41 18.24
C ASN A 167 -3.49 34.03 19.68
N TRP A 168 -2.45 33.23 19.88
CA TRP A 168 -1.97 32.84 21.19
C TRP A 168 -0.91 33.81 21.70
N ASP A 169 -0.98 34.18 22.98
CA ASP A 169 0.09 34.94 23.61
C ASP A 169 1.35 34.07 23.82
N GLU A 170 2.48 34.71 24.11
CA GLU A 170 3.74 33.98 24.32
C GLU A 170 3.66 32.97 25.46
N SER A 171 2.85 33.23 26.49
CA SER A 171 2.73 32.35 27.65
C SER A 171 2.00 31.05 27.29
N THR A 172 0.93 31.13 26.51
CA THR A 172 0.20 29.99 25.95
C THR A 172 1.12 29.19 25.03
N LYS A 173 1.87 29.86 24.14
CA LYS A 173 2.82 29.19 23.25
C LYS A 173 3.90 28.42 24.02
N TRP A 174 4.54 29.05 25.00
CA TRP A 174 5.54 28.37 25.82
C TRP A 174 4.96 27.22 26.64
N ARG A 175 3.72 27.33 27.10
CA ARG A 175 3.06 26.23 27.81
C ARG A 175 2.85 25.02 26.91
N VAL A 176 2.25 25.21 25.73
CA VAL A 176 2.07 24.13 24.74
C VAL A 176 3.42 23.55 24.34
N TYR A 177 4.41 24.40 24.06
CA TYR A 177 5.79 23.97 23.75
C TYR A 177 6.34 23.00 24.80
N ASN A 178 6.29 23.39 26.08
CA ASN A 178 6.85 22.59 27.17
C ASN A 178 6.09 21.27 27.36
N VAL A 179 4.75 21.31 27.33
CA VAL A 179 3.93 20.11 27.49
C VAL A 179 4.16 19.11 26.35
N LEU A 180 4.18 19.58 25.10
CA LEU A 180 4.44 18.69 23.96
C LEU A 180 5.86 18.14 23.98
N LEU A 181 6.86 18.94 24.33
CA LEU A 181 8.23 18.47 24.44
C LEU A 181 8.36 17.36 25.50
N GLU A 182 7.79 17.59 26.70
CA GLU A 182 7.82 16.65 27.82
C GLU A 182 7.09 15.34 27.50
N ARG A 183 5.88 15.43 26.93
CA ARG A 183 5.03 14.27 26.65
C ARG A 183 5.34 13.55 25.34
N SER A 184 6.14 14.15 24.45
CA SER A 184 6.46 13.57 23.14
C SER A 184 7.08 12.17 23.21
N ASN A 185 7.82 11.89 24.28
CA ASN A 185 8.66 10.70 24.40
C ASN A 185 9.50 10.45 23.13
N GLY A 186 9.99 11.52 22.49
CA GLY A 186 10.79 11.46 21.27
C GLY A 186 10.02 11.08 19.99
N MET A 187 8.69 11.01 20.00
CA MET A 187 7.87 10.70 18.84
C MET A 187 7.51 11.97 18.06
N PHE A 188 8.22 12.22 16.95
CA PHE A 188 7.96 13.36 16.07
C PHE A 188 6.53 13.41 15.55
N LEU A 189 6.02 12.29 15.01
CA LEU A 189 4.68 12.23 14.44
C LEU A 189 3.62 12.59 15.48
N TRP A 190 3.78 12.16 16.74
CA TRP A 190 2.87 12.53 17.81
C TRP A 190 2.85 14.04 18.03
N VAL A 191 4.02 14.70 18.09
CA VAL A 191 4.11 16.17 18.25
C VAL A 191 3.45 16.90 17.08
N VAL A 192 3.68 16.43 15.85
CA VAL A 192 3.05 16.99 14.64
C VAL A 192 1.53 16.92 14.74
N LEU A 193 0.99 15.75 15.09
CA LEU A 193 -0.46 15.55 15.22
C LEU A 193 -1.05 16.40 16.35
N GLN A 194 -0.41 16.45 17.52
CA GLN A 194 -0.91 17.27 18.63
C GLN A 194 -0.90 18.76 18.28
N LEU A 195 0.15 19.25 17.60
CA LEU A 195 0.16 20.65 17.15
C LEU A 195 -0.98 20.94 16.18
N GLN A 196 -1.23 20.06 15.21
CA GLN A 196 -2.37 20.21 14.30
C GLN A 196 -3.71 20.17 15.02
N ASP A 197 -3.89 19.31 16.04
CA ASP A 197 -5.11 19.28 16.85
C ASP A 197 -5.30 20.62 17.59
N LEU A 198 -4.23 21.17 18.14
CA LEU A 198 -4.29 22.38 18.95
C LEU A 198 -4.44 23.65 18.09
N GLN A 199 -4.09 23.63 16.80
CA GLN A 199 -4.26 24.81 15.91
C GLN A 199 -5.70 25.33 15.88
N ASP A 200 -6.67 24.43 16.01
CA ASP A 200 -8.09 24.79 16.01
C ASP A 200 -8.59 25.28 17.40
N CYS A 201 -7.74 25.23 18.44
CA CYS A 201 -8.11 25.62 19.80
C CYS A 201 -8.04 27.14 20.03
N SER A 202 -9.08 27.68 20.66
CA SER A 202 -9.04 29.03 21.18
C SER A 202 -8.05 29.12 22.36
N PRO A 203 -7.38 30.28 22.59
CA PRO A 203 -6.45 30.43 23.71
C PRO A 203 -7.02 30.02 25.07
N ASN A 204 -8.33 30.21 25.28
CA ASN A 204 -9.00 29.90 26.55
C ASN A 204 -9.19 28.39 26.77
N ASP A 205 -9.23 27.60 25.70
CA ASP A 205 -9.48 26.16 25.75
C ASP A 205 -8.17 25.35 25.77
N VAL A 206 -7.02 26.00 25.53
CA VAL A 206 -5.71 25.34 25.41
C VAL A 206 -5.37 24.53 26.66
N ASP A 207 -5.58 25.07 27.86
CA ASP A 207 -5.23 24.35 29.10
C ASP A 207 -6.01 23.02 29.21
N HIS A 208 -7.31 23.04 28.89
CA HIS A 208 -8.12 21.82 28.86
C HIS A 208 -7.68 20.85 27.76
N ALA A 209 -7.37 21.36 26.56
CA ALA A 209 -6.89 20.54 25.45
C ALA A 209 -5.53 19.87 25.76
N LEU A 210 -4.66 20.54 26.53
CA LEU A 210 -3.39 20.01 27.01
C LEU A 210 -3.59 18.89 28.06
N ASP A 211 -4.61 19.01 28.91
CA ASP A 211 -4.96 17.97 29.88
C ASP A 211 -5.50 16.69 29.20
N GLU A 212 -6.21 16.83 28.08
CA GLU A 212 -6.78 15.72 27.29
C GLU A 212 -5.86 15.18 26.19
N LEU A 213 -4.56 15.50 26.22
CA LEU A 213 -3.61 14.97 25.24
C LEU A 213 -3.47 13.45 25.34
N PRO A 214 -3.54 12.72 24.21
CA PRO A 214 -3.32 11.29 24.15
C PRO A 214 -1.87 10.94 24.53
N SER A 215 -1.67 9.79 25.16
CA SER A 215 -0.33 9.32 25.57
C SER A 215 0.55 8.84 24.42
N ASP A 216 -0.06 8.41 23.33
CA ASP A 216 0.61 7.73 22.21
C ASP A 216 -0.17 7.90 20.90
N LEU A 217 0.36 7.33 19.82
CA LEU A 217 -0.26 7.40 18.50
C LEU A 217 -1.60 6.66 18.43
N ASP A 218 -1.73 5.49 19.06
CA ASP A 218 -2.99 4.72 19.08
C ASP A 218 -4.12 5.53 19.71
N SER A 219 -3.86 6.12 20.87
CA SER A 219 -4.79 7.02 21.58
C SER A 219 -5.06 8.29 20.78
N THR A 220 -4.08 8.78 20.01
CA THR A 220 -4.24 9.92 19.10
C THR A 220 -5.22 9.57 17.97
N TYR A 221 -5.05 8.41 17.32
CA TYR A 221 -5.94 7.94 16.27
C TYR A 221 -7.34 7.66 16.80
N GLU A 222 -7.46 7.06 17.98
CA GLU A 222 -8.74 6.88 18.65
C GLU A 222 -9.47 8.21 18.86
N ARG A 223 -8.77 9.23 19.35
CA ARG A 223 -9.33 10.57 19.57
C ARG A 223 -9.79 11.21 18.25
N ILE A 224 -8.99 11.10 17.18
CA ILE A 224 -9.36 11.61 15.86
C ILE A 224 -10.63 10.92 15.36
N LEU A 225 -10.70 9.58 15.43
CA LEU A 225 -11.85 8.80 14.97
C LEU A 225 -13.10 9.02 15.83
N LYS A 226 -12.96 9.30 17.12
CA LYS A 226 -14.07 9.66 18.01
C LYS A 226 -14.77 10.95 17.59
N ASN A 227 -14.03 11.87 16.96
CA ASN A 227 -14.57 13.13 16.46
C ASN A 227 -15.27 13.00 15.09
N PHE A 228 -15.23 11.81 14.47
CA PHE A 228 -15.96 11.58 13.23
C PHE A 228 -17.49 11.55 13.51
N PRO A 229 -18.33 11.79 12.49
CA PRO A 229 -19.77 11.74 12.65
C PRO A 229 -20.27 10.38 13.20
N SER A 230 -21.13 10.42 14.21
CA SER A 230 -21.66 9.23 14.90
C SER A 230 -22.70 8.43 14.11
N LYS A 231 -23.10 8.89 12.92
CA LYS A 231 -24.05 8.18 12.05
C LYS A 231 -23.39 6.91 11.51
N THR A 232 -23.99 5.74 11.78
CA THR A 232 -23.50 4.44 11.32
C THR A 232 -23.16 4.39 9.83
N THR A 233 -23.96 5.04 8.99
CA THR A 233 -23.69 5.09 7.54
C THR A 233 -22.41 5.84 7.19
N MET A 234 -22.06 6.91 7.91
CA MET A 234 -20.83 7.67 7.69
C MET A 234 -19.61 6.89 8.20
N ILE A 235 -19.74 6.24 9.36
CA ILE A 235 -18.70 5.33 9.90
C ILE A 235 -18.39 4.23 8.89
N THR A 236 -19.42 3.55 8.37
CA THR A 236 -19.26 2.49 7.36
C THR A 236 -18.57 3.01 6.09
N ARG A 237 -18.90 4.23 5.64
CA ARG A 237 -18.27 4.85 4.46
C ARG A 237 -16.78 5.14 4.69
N ALA A 238 -16.44 5.78 5.81
CA ALA A 238 -15.05 6.06 6.17
C ALA A 238 -14.25 4.78 6.36
N ARG A 239 -14.81 3.77 7.03
CA ARG A 239 -14.18 2.44 7.14
C ARG A 239 -13.87 1.82 5.78
N ARG A 240 -14.80 1.85 4.83
CA ARG A 240 -14.56 1.33 3.47
C ARG A 240 -13.45 2.09 2.75
N ILE A 241 -13.38 3.41 2.91
CA ILE A 241 -12.26 4.19 2.38
C ILE A 241 -10.94 3.70 2.98
N PHE A 242 -10.86 3.54 4.30
CA PHE A 242 -9.64 3.02 4.93
C PHE A 242 -9.29 1.61 4.46
N GLU A 243 -10.27 0.70 4.37
CA GLU A 243 -10.07 -0.65 3.82
C GLU A 243 -9.49 -0.59 2.40
N CYS A 244 -10.01 0.29 1.54
CA CYS A 244 -9.54 0.43 0.17
C CYS A 244 -8.16 1.08 0.09
N VAL A 245 -7.91 2.19 0.78
CA VAL A 245 -6.62 2.90 0.75
C VAL A 245 -5.49 2.03 1.33
N VAL A 246 -5.78 1.20 2.35
CA VAL A 246 -4.77 0.35 2.99
C VAL A 246 -4.46 -0.92 2.19
N PHE A 247 -5.47 -1.54 1.56
CA PHE A 247 -5.31 -2.85 0.90
C PHE A 247 -5.42 -2.81 -0.63
N ALA A 248 -5.53 -1.62 -1.23
CA ALA A 248 -5.46 -1.49 -2.67
C ALA A 248 -4.07 -1.92 -3.19
N HIS A 249 -4.05 -2.50 -4.39
CA HIS A 249 -2.79 -2.91 -5.01
C HIS A 249 -2.02 -1.75 -5.65
N ASP A 250 -2.73 -0.66 -5.95
CA ASP A 250 -2.22 0.56 -6.56
C ASP A 250 -2.81 1.76 -5.80
N THR A 251 -2.09 2.89 -5.75
CA THR A 251 -2.58 4.12 -5.13
C THR A 251 -3.85 4.63 -5.82
N LEU A 252 -4.85 5.00 -5.03
CA LEU A 252 -6.14 5.48 -5.54
C LEU A 252 -6.11 7.00 -5.73
N SER A 253 -6.72 7.50 -6.81
CA SER A 253 -6.94 8.93 -7.04
C SER A 253 -8.08 9.47 -6.15
N PRO A 254 -8.15 10.80 -5.92
CA PRO A 254 -9.25 11.41 -5.20
C PRO A 254 -10.63 11.09 -5.78
N THR A 255 -10.74 11.00 -7.11
CA THR A 255 -11.98 10.62 -7.79
C THR A 255 -12.39 9.18 -7.49
N GLU A 256 -11.44 8.24 -7.52
CA GLU A 256 -11.68 6.83 -7.18
C GLU A 256 -12.14 6.67 -5.73
N VAL A 257 -11.50 7.37 -4.79
CA VAL A 257 -11.86 7.30 -3.36
C VAL A 257 -13.22 7.97 -3.08
N ALA A 258 -13.53 9.08 -3.75
CA ALA A 258 -14.79 9.81 -3.59
C ALA A 258 -16.02 9.01 -4.07
N ASP A 259 -15.83 8.02 -4.95
CA ASP A 259 -16.89 7.13 -5.41
C ASP A 259 -17.25 6.03 -4.39
N ILE A 260 -16.31 5.62 -3.53
CA ILE A 260 -16.52 4.51 -2.58
C ILE A 260 -17.75 4.74 -1.69
N PRO A 261 -17.98 5.94 -1.10
CA PRO A 261 -19.16 6.22 -0.29
C PRO A 261 -20.51 6.11 -1.03
N LEU A 262 -20.50 6.16 -2.37
CA LEU A 262 -21.68 6.08 -3.24
C LEU A 262 -22.12 4.64 -3.49
N LEU A 263 -21.29 3.67 -3.14
CA LEU A 263 -21.58 2.25 -3.35
C LEU A 263 -22.37 1.70 -2.16
N ASP A 264 -23.57 1.19 -2.41
CA ASP A 264 -24.33 0.43 -1.42
C ASP A 264 -23.96 -1.06 -1.51
N LEU A 265 -23.00 -1.45 -0.68
CA LEU A 265 -22.55 -2.84 -0.52
C LEU A 265 -23.39 -3.64 0.49
N THR A 266 -24.40 -3.02 1.12
CA THR A 266 -25.28 -3.66 2.10
C THR A 266 -26.59 -4.16 1.50
N SER A 267 -27.00 -3.61 0.36
CA SER A 267 -28.08 -4.18 -0.45
C SER A 267 -27.70 -5.53 -1.05
N GLU A 268 -28.69 -6.41 -1.20
CA GLU A 268 -28.56 -7.70 -1.90
C GLU A 268 -29.47 -7.70 -3.15
N PRO A 269 -28.91 -7.62 -4.38
CA PRO A 269 -27.49 -7.46 -4.68
C PRO A 269 -26.98 -6.04 -4.39
N PRO A 270 -25.66 -5.84 -4.22
CA PRO A 270 -25.04 -4.52 -4.11
C PRO A 270 -25.40 -3.61 -5.29
N ARG A 271 -25.54 -2.30 -5.05
CA ARG A 271 -25.95 -1.32 -6.07
C ARG A 271 -25.21 0.00 -5.91
N VAL A 272 -25.12 0.76 -7.00
CA VAL A 272 -24.68 2.16 -6.95
C VAL A 272 -25.83 2.99 -6.40
N ALA A 273 -25.61 3.74 -5.32
CA ALA A 273 -26.61 4.67 -4.80
C ALA A 273 -26.76 5.83 -5.79
N LEU A 274 -27.96 5.98 -6.35
CA LEU A 274 -28.30 7.12 -7.20
C LEU A 274 -28.44 8.37 -6.31
N THR A 275 -27.34 9.04 -6.01
CA THR A 275 -27.38 10.36 -5.37
C THR A 275 -27.24 11.43 -6.43
N SER A 276 -28.29 12.23 -6.62
CA SER A 276 -28.36 13.32 -7.61
C SER A 276 -27.38 14.48 -7.38
N ASP A 277 -26.68 14.49 -6.23
CA ASP A 277 -26.06 15.72 -5.70
C ASP A 277 -24.53 15.67 -5.56
N VAL A 278 -23.86 14.56 -5.94
CA VAL A 278 -22.41 14.37 -5.64
C VAL A 278 -21.48 14.90 -6.74
N HIS A 279 -21.99 15.21 -7.94
CA HIS A 279 -21.13 15.55 -9.08
C HIS A 279 -20.66 17.02 -9.14
N THR A 280 -20.99 17.87 -8.15
CA THR A 280 -20.59 19.29 -8.15
C THR A 280 -19.46 19.63 -7.18
N GLU A 281 -19.15 18.76 -6.22
CA GLU A 281 -18.12 19.02 -5.22
C GLU A 281 -16.78 18.41 -5.61
N ASN A 282 -15.68 19.10 -5.29
CA ASN A 282 -14.32 18.61 -5.59
C ASN A 282 -14.07 17.27 -4.86
N PRO A 283 -13.68 16.18 -5.58
CA PRO A 283 -13.37 14.88 -4.99
C PRO A 283 -12.40 14.95 -3.81
N GLU A 284 -11.40 15.84 -3.88
CA GLU A 284 -10.42 16.05 -2.82
C GLU A 284 -11.07 16.50 -1.51
N THR A 285 -11.99 17.47 -1.61
CA THR A 285 -12.78 17.95 -0.47
C THR A 285 -13.64 16.84 0.12
N ILE A 286 -14.24 16.00 -0.72
CA ILE A 286 -15.06 14.86 -0.27
C ILE A 286 -14.20 13.87 0.54
N VAL A 287 -13.02 13.50 0.02
CA VAL A 287 -12.08 12.59 0.67
C VAL A 287 -11.64 13.14 2.02
N LEU A 288 -11.12 14.36 2.05
CA LEU A 288 -10.60 15.00 3.26
C LEU A 288 -11.70 15.26 4.30
N ARG A 289 -12.94 15.52 3.88
CA ARG A 289 -14.08 15.67 4.79
C ARG A 289 -14.57 14.33 5.35
N THR A 290 -14.50 13.26 4.57
CA THR A 290 -15.00 11.94 5.00
C THR A 290 -14.05 11.27 5.98
N CYS A 291 -12.74 11.45 5.78
CA CYS A 291 -11.69 10.90 6.62
C CYS A 291 -10.73 12.02 7.09
N PRO A 292 -11.22 12.97 7.90
CA PRO A 292 -10.44 14.14 8.28
C PRO A 292 -9.19 13.74 9.04
N ARG A 293 -8.07 14.36 8.67
CA ARG A 293 -6.78 14.32 9.39
C ARG A 293 -6.14 12.93 9.47
N LEU A 294 -6.65 11.96 8.72
CA LEU A 294 -6.07 10.62 8.58
C LEU A 294 -5.69 10.28 7.13
N LEU A 295 -6.16 11.08 6.17
CA LEU A 295 -5.78 11.02 4.75
C LEU A 295 -5.16 12.34 4.30
N GLU A 296 -4.28 12.23 3.32
CA GLU A 296 -3.69 13.34 2.60
C GLU A 296 -3.68 13.08 1.09
N ILE A 297 -3.48 14.15 0.32
CA ILE A 297 -3.40 14.10 -1.14
C ILE A 297 -1.97 14.43 -1.54
N MET A 298 -1.35 13.52 -2.29
CA MET A 298 0.01 13.66 -2.77
C MET A 298 0.08 13.53 -4.29
N LEU A 299 1.08 14.18 -4.88
CA LEU A 299 1.41 14.01 -6.29
C LEU A 299 2.22 12.73 -6.48
N ASP A 300 1.74 11.84 -7.35
CA ASP A 300 2.52 10.71 -7.81
C ASP A 300 3.68 11.16 -8.73
N LYS A 301 4.51 10.19 -9.13
CA LYS A 301 5.64 10.39 -10.06
C LYS A 301 5.25 10.97 -11.42
N ASP A 302 3.99 10.80 -11.83
CA ASP A 302 3.45 11.30 -13.09
C ASP A 302 2.73 12.65 -12.91
N GLY A 303 2.76 13.24 -11.70
CA GLY A 303 2.13 14.50 -11.36
C GLY A 303 0.62 14.42 -11.15
N LYS A 304 0.07 13.24 -10.85
CA LYS A 304 -1.34 13.04 -10.56
C LYS A 304 -1.60 13.00 -9.07
N ASN A 305 -2.74 13.55 -8.65
CA ASN A 305 -3.17 13.49 -7.26
C ASN A 305 -3.58 12.05 -6.89
N THR A 306 -3.03 11.58 -5.78
CA THR A 306 -3.29 10.27 -5.18
C THR A 306 -3.62 10.46 -3.69
N VAL A 307 -4.46 9.58 -3.16
CA VAL A 307 -4.89 9.59 -1.76
C VAL A 307 -4.04 8.58 -1.00
N GLN A 308 -3.43 9.03 0.10
CA GLN A 308 -2.68 8.18 1.00
C GLN A 308 -3.04 8.46 2.46
N LEU A 309 -2.66 7.55 3.35
CA LEU A 309 -2.69 7.83 4.79
C LEU A 309 -1.63 8.89 5.11
N ILE A 310 -1.90 9.75 6.09
CA ILE A 310 -0.90 10.70 6.61
C ILE A 310 0.37 10.02 7.14
N HIS A 311 0.26 8.74 7.50
CA HIS A 311 1.35 7.87 7.89
C HIS A 311 0.91 6.40 7.91
N ARG A 312 1.82 5.47 7.62
CA ARG A 312 1.56 4.02 7.62
C ARG A 312 0.94 3.50 8.92
N SER A 313 1.32 4.07 10.06
CA SER A 313 0.83 3.63 11.38
C SER A 313 -0.67 3.80 11.58
N VAL A 314 -1.35 4.66 10.81
CA VAL A 314 -2.82 4.73 10.83
C VAL A 314 -3.42 3.42 10.33
N GLY A 315 -2.92 2.90 9.20
CA GLY A 315 -3.35 1.62 8.63
C GLY A 315 -3.02 0.46 9.56
N GLU A 316 -1.84 0.47 10.18
CA GLU A 316 -1.43 -0.53 11.16
C GLU A 316 -2.35 -0.55 12.39
N TYR A 317 -2.71 0.62 12.92
CA TYR A 317 -3.65 0.75 14.04
C TYR A 317 -5.04 0.22 13.69
N LEU A 318 -5.60 0.62 12.55
CA LEU A 318 -6.93 0.18 12.08
C LEU A 318 -6.98 -1.33 11.78
N ALA A 319 -5.87 -1.89 11.29
CA ALA A 319 -5.70 -3.32 11.03
C ALA A 319 -5.16 -4.10 12.24
N SER A 320 -4.99 -3.47 13.40
CA SER A 320 -4.37 -4.10 14.57
C SER A 320 -5.31 -5.11 15.24
N SER A 321 -4.74 -6.20 15.74
CA SER A 321 -5.51 -7.17 16.54
C SER A 321 -5.97 -6.59 17.89
N THR A 322 -5.24 -5.60 18.41
CA THR A 322 -5.57 -4.91 19.66
C THR A 322 -6.87 -4.13 19.52
N LEU A 323 -7.00 -3.31 18.46
CA LEU A 323 -8.23 -2.56 18.21
C LEU A 323 -9.42 -3.49 17.97
N ARG A 324 -9.23 -4.58 17.21
CA ARG A 324 -10.29 -5.60 17.00
C ARG A 324 -10.76 -6.29 18.28
N ARG A 325 -9.96 -6.30 19.36
CA ARG A 325 -10.37 -6.83 20.67
C ARG A 325 -10.97 -5.75 21.58
N ALA A 326 -10.76 -4.48 21.30
CA ALA A 326 -11.20 -3.36 22.11
C ALA A 326 -12.63 -2.92 21.75
N THR A 327 -13.63 -3.79 21.95
CA THR A 327 -15.04 -3.53 21.53
C THR A 327 -15.68 -2.30 22.19
N SER A 328 -15.14 -1.84 23.32
CA SER A 328 -15.60 -0.62 24.00
C SER A 328 -15.00 0.67 23.42
N SER A 329 -13.99 0.57 22.56
CA SER A 329 -13.36 1.71 21.90
C SER A 329 -14.29 2.29 20.84
N PRO A 330 -14.47 3.62 20.76
CA PRO A 330 -15.14 4.25 19.62
C PRO A 330 -14.46 3.96 18.28
N ALA A 331 -13.15 3.68 18.27
CA ALA A 331 -12.41 3.34 17.07
C ALA A 331 -12.67 1.90 16.57
N TYR A 332 -13.24 1.02 17.41
CA TYR A 332 -13.54 -0.37 17.04
C TYR A 332 -14.37 -0.49 15.76
N ALA A 333 -15.31 0.44 15.54
CA ALA A 333 -16.18 0.43 14.37
C ALA A 333 -15.43 0.62 13.04
N TYR A 334 -14.21 1.17 13.09
CA TYR A 334 -13.32 1.37 11.93
C TYR A 334 -12.31 0.24 11.77
N SER A 335 -12.25 -0.72 12.70
CA SER A 335 -11.29 -1.82 12.62
C SER A 335 -11.63 -2.81 11.51
N PHE A 336 -10.59 -3.34 10.88
CA PHE A 336 -10.71 -4.35 9.83
C PHE A 336 -9.52 -5.33 9.87
N ASP A 337 -9.60 -6.37 9.05
CA ASP A 337 -8.46 -7.23 8.72
C ASP A 337 -8.32 -7.35 7.20
N GLU A 338 -7.24 -8.01 6.76
CA GLU A 338 -6.97 -8.24 5.34
C GLU A 338 -8.13 -8.97 4.65
N SER A 339 -8.81 -9.89 5.33
CA SER A 339 -9.91 -10.66 4.75
C SER A 339 -11.14 -9.80 4.53
N SER A 340 -11.52 -8.97 5.51
CA SER A 340 -12.65 -8.06 5.38
C SER A 340 -12.39 -6.96 4.36
N ALA A 341 -11.17 -6.41 4.33
CA ALA A 341 -10.79 -5.38 3.36
C ALA A 341 -10.77 -5.91 1.92
N ASN A 342 -10.20 -7.10 1.69
CA ASN A 342 -10.26 -7.75 0.37
C ASN A 342 -11.69 -8.09 -0.05
N LEU A 343 -12.56 -8.49 0.87
CA LEU A 343 -13.98 -8.68 0.55
C LEU A 343 -14.64 -7.36 0.12
N THR A 344 -14.39 -6.24 0.83
CA THR A 344 -14.89 -4.92 0.44
C THR A 344 -14.40 -4.52 -0.95
N LEU A 345 -13.09 -4.60 -1.20
CA LEU A 345 -12.49 -4.28 -2.49
C LEU A 345 -13.03 -5.16 -3.62
N ALA A 346 -13.18 -6.47 -3.39
CA ALA A 346 -13.77 -7.39 -4.36
C ALA A 346 -15.23 -7.03 -4.68
N LYS A 347 -16.04 -6.73 -3.65
CA LYS A 347 -17.43 -6.27 -3.85
C LYS A 347 -17.50 -5.00 -4.68
N ILE A 348 -16.65 -4.01 -4.35
CA ILE A 348 -16.56 -2.74 -5.09
C ILE A 348 -16.17 -3.00 -6.54
N CYS A 349 -15.09 -3.74 -6.79
CA CYS A 349 -14.60 -4.00 -8.13
C CYS A 349 -15.66 -4.73 -8.98
N LEU A 350 -16.24 -5.82 -8.46
CA LEU A 350 -17.28 -6.57 -9.19
C LEU A 350 -18.51 -5.70 -9.46
N LEU A 351 -18.95 -4.90 -8.48
CA LEU A 351 -20.08 -3.98 -8.66
C LEU A 351 -19.82 -2.96 -9.77
N VAL A 352 -18.62 -2.36 -9.79
CA VAL A 352 -18.19 -1.42 -10.82
C VAL A 352 -18.21 -2.09 -12.21
N LEU A 353 -17.67 -3.31 -12.32
CA LEU A 353 -17.62 -4.05 -13.59
C LEU A 353 -19.02 -4.48 -14.09
N ILE A 354 -19.93 -4.79 -13.18
CA ILE A 354 -21.31 -5.17 -13.49
C ILE A 354 -22.12 -3.95 -13.94
N ALA A 355 -21.93 -2.79 -13.31
CA ALA A 355 -22.66 -1.57 -13.61
C ALA A 355 -22.47 -1.14 -15.08
N ASP A 356 -23.58 -0.87 -15.77
CA ASP A 356 -23.61 -0.56 -17.21
C ASP A 356 -23.70 0.96 -17.49
N SER A 357 -24.10 1.75 -16.49
CA SER A 357 -24.74 3.06 -16.73
C SER A 357 -24.00 4.29 -16.20
N THR A 358 -22.88 4.14 -15.47
CA THR A 358 -22.10 5.30 -14.99
C THR A 358 -20.61 4.97 -14.98
N PRO A 359 -19.74 5.74 -15.66
CA PRO A 359 -18.30 5.58 -15.52
C PRO A 359 -17.90 6.04 -14.12
N LEU A 360 -17.71 5.08 -13.22
CA LEU A 360 -17.08 5.32 -11.92
C LEU A 360 -15.57 5.50 -12.14
N GLY A 361 -14.93 6.38 -11.38
CA GLY A 361 -13.48 6.57 -11.40
C GLY A 361 -12.74 5.25 -11.16
N LEU A 362 -13.33 4.37 -10.35
CA LEU A 362 -12.82 3.03 -10.02
C LEU A 362 -12.81 2.02 -11.17
N GLN A 363 -13.35 2.34 -12.35
CA GLN A 363 -13.42 1.40 -13.48
C GLN A 363 -12.04 0.84 -13.83
N LYS A 364 -11.03 1.72 -13.95
CA LYS A 364 -9.67 1.30 -14.31
C LYS A 364 -9.07 0.38 -13.25
N TYR A 365 -9.18 0.76 -11.98
CA TYR A 365 -8.72 -0.06 -10.86
C TYR A 365 -9.40 -1.44 -10.85
N ALA A 366 -10.73 -1.46 -11.01
CA ALA A 366 -11.52 -2.70 -11.04
C ALA A 366 -11.12 -3.58 -12.23
N ASP A 367 -10.97 -3.01 -13.43
CA ASP A 367 -10.49 -3.72 -14.61
C ASP A 367 -9.14 -4.39 -14.36
N GLU A 368 -8.26 -3.72 -13.62
CA GLU A 368 -6.87 -4.13 -13.41
C GLU A 368 -6.66 -5.12 -12.25
N HIS A 369 -7.49 -5.05 -11.20
CA HIS A 369 -7.17 -5.68 -9.91
C HIS A 369 -8.31 -6.47 -9.25
N TRP A 370 -9.53 -6.53 -9.82
CA TRP A 370 -10.64 -7.26 -9.18
C TRP A 370 -10.25 -8.69 -8.78
N ASP A 371 -9.47 -9.36 -9.62
CA ASP A 371 -9.02 -10.74 -9.47
C ASP A 371 -8.06 -10.93 -8.30
N LYS A 372 -7.31 -9.90 -7.92
CA LYS A 372 -6.37 -9.96 -6.80
C LYS A 372 -7.09 -9.95 -5.44
N HIS A 373 -8.31 -9.42 -5.39
CA HIS A 373 -9.13 -9.33 -4.17
C HIS A 373 -10.07 -10.53 -4.00
N VAL A 374 -10.26 -11.35 -5.03
CA VAL A 374 -11.13 -12.53 -5.01
C VAL A 374 -10.34 -13.78 -4.62
N SER A 375 -10.86 -14.54 -3.67
CA SER A 375 -10.22 -15.78 -3.20
C SER A 375 -11.25 -16.78 -2.67
N LEU A 376 -10.82 -18.02 -2.44
CA LEU A 376 -11.62 -19.06 -1.76
C LEU A 376 -12.19 -18.60 -0.41
N ARG A 377 -11.51 -17.68 0.30
CA ARG A 377 -11.95 -17.21 1.63
C ARG A 377 -13.19 -16.31 1.58
N ASN A 378 -13.40 -15.62 0.45
CA ASN A 378 -14.50 -14.67 0.30
C ASN A 378 -15.50 -15.07 -0.80
N GLU A 379 -15.29 -16.22 -1.44
CA GLU A 379 -16.13 -16.74 -2.53
C GLU A 379 -17.63 -16.82 -2.18
N ASP A 380 -17.97 -17.32 -0.98
CA ASP A 380 -19.39 -17.42 -0.56
C ASP A 380 -20.05 -16.06 -0.47
N ALA A 381 -19.36 -15.09 0.15
CA ALA A 381 -19.85 -13.74 0.34
C ALA A 381 -19.89 -12.92 -0.97
N LEU A 382 -19.23 -13.42 -2.02
CA LEU A 382 -19.24 -12.85 -3.37
C LEU A 382 -20.14 -13.62 -4.34
N SER A 383 -20.81 -14.68 -3.90
CA SER A 383 -21.52 -15.63 -4.77
C SER A 383 -22.46 -14.96 -5.78
N GLU A 384 -23.31 -14.03 -5.34
CA GLU A 384 -24.23 -13.31 -6.23
C GLU A 384 -23.51 -12.43 -7.26
N LEU A 385 -22.46 -11.69 -6.83
CA LEU A 385 -21.69 -10.83 -7.73
C LEU A 385 -20.89 -11.66 -8.73
N LEU A 386 -20.32 -12.78 -8.30
CA LEU A 386 -19.63 -13.73 -9.18
C LEU A 386 -20.62 -14.33 -10.18
N ASP A 387 -21.84 -14.65 -9.76
CA ASP A 387 -22.88 -15.17 -10.66
C ASP A 387 -23.37 -14.11 -11.67
N LEU A 388 -23.32 -12.82 -11.35
CA LEU A 388 -23.62 -11.73 -12.30
C LEU A 388 -22.46 -11.44 -13.25
N PHE A 389 -21.23 -11.53 -12.75
CA PHE A 389 -20.02 -11.21 -13.51
C PHE A 389 -19.43 -12.44 -14.22
N LEU A 390 -19.00 -13.48 -13.50
CA LEU A 390 -18.34 -14.69 -14.04
C LEU A 390 -19.31 -15.80 -14.47
N CYS A 391 -20.42 -15.45 -15.12
CA CYS A 391 -21.34 -16.45 -15.70
C CYS A 391 -21.23 -16.52 -17.22
N THR A 392 -21.62 -17.66 -17.79
CA THR A 392 -21.81 -17.83 -19.24
C THR A 392 -22.78 -16.75 -19.75
N ASP A 393 -22.44 -16.09 -20.85
CA ASP A 393 -23.20 -14.99 -21.46
C ASP A 393 -23.35 -13.72 -20.61
N SER A 394 -22.54 -13.53 -19.56
CA SER A 394 -22.55 -12.27 -18.81
C SER A 394 -22.15 -11.08 -19.71
N PRO A 395 -23.03 -10.07 -19.89
CA PRO A 395 -22.68 -8.89 -20.67
C PRO A 395 -21.55 -8.10 -20.00
N ALA A 396 -21.50 -8.10 -18.67
CA ALA A 396 -20.43 -7.44 -17.91
C ALA A 396 -19.06 -8.08 -18.19
N PHE A 397 -19.00 -9.42 -18.22
CA PHE A 397 -17.78 -10.13 -18.57
C PHE A 397 -17.39 -9.94 -20.04
N ALA A 398 -18.36 -9.95 -20.95
CA ALA A 398 -18.12 -9.68 -22.37
C ALA A 398 -17.55 -8.27 -22.60
N ARG A 399 -18.08 -7.26 -21.89
CA ARG A 399 -17.53 -5.89 -21.90
C ARG A 399 -16.10 -5.87 -21.35
N TRP A 400 -15.88 -6.45 -20.17
CA TRP A 400 -14.57 -6.49 -19.53
C TRP A 400 -13.51 -7.17 -20.40
N THR A 401 -13.83 -8.32 -21.01
CA THR A 401 -12.91 -9.03 -21.92
C THR A 401 -12.64 -8.26 -23.21
N GLY A 402 -13.64 -7.54 -23.76
CA GLY A 402 -13.51 -6.73 -24.97
C GLY A 402 -12.59 -5.51 -24.81
N VAL A 403 -12.58 -4.88 -23.63
CA VAL A 403 -11.71 -3.73 -23.31
C VAL A 403 -10.24 -4.17 -23.16
N ARG A 404 -9.99 -5.44 -22.78
CA ARG A 404 -8.70 -5.89 -22.26
C ARG A 404 -7.77 -6.58 -23.24
N SER A 405 -7.65 -6.09 -24.48
CA SER A 405 -6.65 -6.59 -25.45
C SER A 405 -5.16 -6.44 -25.02
N LYS A 406 -4.87 -5.93 -23.81
CA LYS A 406 -3.51 -5.61 -23.32
C LYS A 406 -3.15 -6.12 -21.90
N SER A 407 -3.98 -6.90 -21.20
CA SER A 407 -3.57 -7.43 -19.87
C SER A 407 -2.59 -8.60 -19.99
N ILE A 408 -1.57 -8.63 -19.12
CA ILE A 408 -0.53 -9.67 -19.08
C ILE A 408 -1.00 -10.93 -18.34
N THR A 409 -1.91 -10.79 -17.36
CA THR A 409 -2.38 -11.89 -16.49
C THR A 409 -3.49 -12.73 -17.12
N TRP A 410 -4.32 -12.12 -17.97
CA TRP A 410 -5.50 -12.76 -18.59
C TRP A 410 -5.27 -13.00 -20.08
N GLN A 411 -5.66 -14.16 -20.57
CA GLN A 411 -5.44 -14.53 -21.96
C GLN A 411 -6.63 -14.07 -22.80
N CYS A 412 -6.38 -13.50 -23.98
CA CYS A 412 -7.44 -13.18 -24.94
C CYS A 412 -8.24 -14.47 -25.25
N ASN A 413 -9.58 -14.36 -25.20
CA ASN A 413 -10.57 -15.44 -25.29
C ASN A 413 -10.68 -16.37 -24.07
N ASP A 414 -10.20 -15.97 -22.89
CA ASP A 414 -10.61 -16.64 -21.66
C ASP A 414 -12.13 -16.54 -21.47
N THR A 415 -12.80 -17.68 -21.28
CA THR A 415 -14.21 -17.68 -20.86
C THR A 415 -14.32 -17.42 -19.36
N ALA A 416 -15.53 -17.11 -18.88
CA ALA A 416 -15.79 -16.96 -17.45
C ALA A 416 -15.35 -18.20 -16.64
N LEU A 417 -15.52 -19.40 -17.20
CA LEU A 417 -15.08 -20.66 -16.60
C LEU A 417 -13.54 -20.76 -16.51
N HIS A 418 -12.80 -20.29 -17.53
CA HIS A 418 -11.33 -20.21 -17.45
C HIS A 418 -10.90 -19.29 -16.31
N CYS A 419 -11.62 -18.19 -16.10
CA CYS A 419 -11.30 -17.24 -15.04
C CYS A 419 -11.59 -17.80 -13.65
N ALA A 420 -12.77 -18.37 -13.44
CA ALA A 420 -13.13 -19.01 -12.18
C ALA A 420 -12.15 -20.15 -11.83
N ALA A 421 -11.78 -20.97 -12.81
CA ALA A 421 -10.81 -22.06 -12.65
C ALA A 421 -9.39 -21.56 -12.31
N ARG A 422 -8.96 -20.43 -12.87
CA ARG A 422 -7.66 -19.81 -12.55
C ARG A 422 -7.59 -19.32 -11.12
N LEU A 423 -8.66 -18.68 -10.68
CA LEU A 423 -8.81 -18.16 -9.32
C LEU A 423 -9.04 -19.28 -8.29
N GLY A 424 -9.41 -20.48 -8.76
CA GLY A 424 -9.70 -21.62 -7.91
C GLY A 424 -11.03 -21.50 -7.18
N LEU A 425 -12.03 -20.85 -7.79
CA LEU A 425 -13.35 -20.65 -7.20
C LEU A 425 -14.20 -21.91 -7.38
N SER A 426 -13.87 -22.96 -6.61
CA SER A 426 -14.43 -24.31 -6.80
C SER A 426 -15.95 -24.33 -6.68
N ARG A 427 -16.52 -23.63 -5.70
CA ARG A 427 -17.98 -23.60 -5.47
C ARG A 427 -18.71 -22.84 -6.58
N HIS A 428 -18.10 -21.80 -7.12
CA HIS A 428 -18.66 -21.04 -8.22
C HIS A 428 -18.54 -21.81 -9.54
N VAL A 429 -17.42 -22.50 -9.76
CA VAL A 429 -17.28 -23.44 -10.88
C VAL A 429 -18.37 -24.50 -10.83
N GLU A 430 -18.60 -25.13 -9.68
CA GLU A 430 -19.70 -26.09 -9.48
C GLU A 430 -21.06 -25.48 -9.84
N ARG A 431 -21.36 -24.26 -9.34
CA ARG A 431 -22.62 -23.56 -9.67
C ARG A 431 -22.77 -23.28 -11.16
N VAL A 432 -21.71 -22.85 -11.84
CA VAL A 432 -21.73 -22.59 -13.30
C VAL A 432 -22.01 -23.89 -14.06
N LEU A 433 -21.34 -24.99 -13.69
CA LEU A 433 -21.55 -26.31 -14.31
C LEU A 433 -22.97 -26.84 -14.08
N ASP A 434 -23.51 -26.67 -12.88
CA ASP A 434 -24.88 -27.06 -12.55
C ASP A 434 -25.94 -26.27 -13.33
N ARG A 435 -25.69 -25.00 -13.61
CA ARG A 435 -26.59 -24.16 -14.42
C ARG A 435 -26.51 -24.48 -15.91
N SER A 436 -25.35 -24.92 -16.39
CA SER A 436 -25.10 -25.23 -17.81
C SER A 436 -25.32 -26.71 -18.17
N ARG A 437 -26.12 -27.47 -17.41
CA ARG A 437 -26.35 -28.92 -17.61
C ARG A 437 -26.74 -29.35 -19.03
N LEU A 438 -27.37 -28.47 -19.81
CA LEU A 438 -27.77 -28.77 -21.19
C LEU A 438 -26.63 -28.61 -22.22
N ASP A 439 -25.57 -27.86 -21.87
CA ASP A 439 -24.44 -27.53 -22.77
C ASP A 439 -23.06 -27.83 -22.12
N LEU A 440 -23.07 -28.71 -21.12
CA LEU A 440 -21.91 -28.97 -20.26
C LEU A 440 -20.68 -29.40 -21.06
N ALA A 441 -20.85 -30.29 -22.03
CA ALA A 441 -19.76 -30.83 -22.86
C ALA A 441 -19.07 -29.72 -23.66
N ASN A 442 -19.83 -28.80 -24.27
CA ASN A 442 -19.25 -27.69 -25.02
C ASN A 442 -18.57 -26.69 -24.09
N LEU A 443 -19.17 -26.40 -22.92
CA LEU A 443 -18.62 -25.45 -21.96
C LEU A 443 -17.27 -25.89 -21.39
N VAL A 444 -17.13 -27.17 -20.99
CA VAL A 444 -15.88 -27.69 -20.40
C VAL A 444 -14.78 -27.91 -21.43
N ASP A 445 -15.15 -28.25 -22.68
CA ASP A 445 -14.20 -28.44 -23.78
C ASP A 445 -13.88 -27.15 -24.53
N THR A 446 -14.50 -26.02 -24.16
CA THR A 446 -14.18 -24.72 -24.74
C THR A 446 -12.70 -24.41 -24.50
N ARG A 447 -12.01 -24.03 -25.58
CA ARG A 447 -10.58 -23.74 -25.57
C ARG A 447 -10.33 -22.24 -25.68
N ASP A 448 -9.39 -21.74 -24.90
CA ASP A 448 -8.83 -20.41 -25.07
C ASP A 448 -8.04 -20.29 -26.40
N ARG A 449 -7.48 -19.10 -26.68
CA ARG A 449 -6.66 -18.86 -27.87
C ARG A 449 -5.43 -19.78 -28.02
N ASN A 450 -4.98 -20.39 -26.93
CA ASN A 450 -3.83 -21.29 -26.87
C ASN A 450 -4.24 -22.77 -26.91
N GLY A 451 -5.53 -23.06 -27.15
CA GLY A 451 -6.05 -24.41 -27.19
C GLY A 451 -6.23 -25.05 -25.80
N LYS A 452 -6.16 -24.28 -24.72
CA LYS A 452 -6.25 -24.78 -23.34
C LYS A 452 -7.68 -24.69 -22.84
N THR A 453 -8.10 -25.70 -22.08
CA THR A 453 -9.41 -25.70 -21.40
C THR A 453 -9.30 -25.08 -20.01
N ALA A 454 -10.45 -24.89 -19.35
CA ALA A 454 -10.50 -24.44 -17.96
C ALA A 454 -9.69 -25.37 -17.02
N LEU A 455 -9.74 -26.70 -17.24
CA LEU A 455 -8.96 -27.68 -16.48
C LEU A 455 -7.45 -27.50 -16.65
N HIS A 456 -6.97 -27.25 -17.88
CA HIS A 456 -5.56 -26.93 -18.11
C HIS A 456 -5.14 -25.66 -17.37
N THR A 457 -6.04 -24.67 -17.28
CA THR A 457 -5.79 -23.42 -16.58
C THR A 457 -5.75 -23.60 -15.06
N ALA A 458 -6.66 -24.40 -14.49
CA ALA A 458 -6.64 -24.79 -13.08
C ALA A 458 -5.33 -25.50 -12.72
N ALA A 459 -4.97 -26.55 -13.47
CA ALA A 459 -3.77 -27.33 -13.24
C ALA A 459 -2.49 -26.48 -13.31
N ARG A 460 -2.38 -25.59 -14.31
CA ARG A 460 -1.24 -24.67 -14.44
C ARG A 460 -1.15 -23.67 -13.28
N SER A 461 -2.29 -23.28 -12.72
CA SER A 461 -2.36 -22.35 -11.58
C SER A 461 -2.21 -23.06 -10.23
N GLY A 462 -1.91 -24.36 -10.22
CA GLY A 462 -1.77 -25.15 -9.00
C GLY A 462 -3.09 -25.39 -8.25
N ARG A 463 -4.23 -25.29 -8.94
CA ARG A 463 -5.56 -25.61 -8.37
C ARG A 463 -5.80 -27.11 -8.54
N VAL A 464 -5.93 -27.81 -7.40
CA VAL A 464 -6.04 -29.27 -7.32
C VAL A 464 -7.45 -29.74 -6.98
N GLU A 465 -8.27 -28.85 -6.43
CA GLU A 465 -9.72 -28.95 -6.27
C GLU A 465 -10.38 -28.40 -7.54
#